data_AF-A0A4Q7E2P8-F1
#
_entry.id   AF-A0A4Q7E2P8-F1
#
_cell.length_a   1.000
_cell.length_b   1.000
_cell.length_c   1.000
_cell.angle_alpha   90.00
_cell.angle_beta   90.00
_cell.angle_gamma   90.00
#
_symmetry.space_group_name_H-M   'P 1'
#
loop_
_entity.id
_entity.type
_entity.pdbx_description
1 polymer ?
#
loop_
_entity_poly.entity_id
_entity_poly.type
_entity_poly.pdbx_seq_one_letter_code
_entity_poly.pdbx_strand_id
1 'polypeptide(L)'
;MELGPQTLVSVLSNYHSQLANTLSGVSDPAARRQLAHVLLCRLVLVYDLQVGGFLAGGDRWYLHNQLGRQPSDSQSSFFQSFFQPLCHQGLSLPAVELPKALSQRLGTLPYLGCRLFTPHPLEQQHPQLDVPDEIMEKLLGWLAEQTWQRQSLESDPDLPTTALADNAITREALAQAWEALLTVPGAKATATSTAQLCAIAQQTVDQQIVQAIAFPTSEPATELTELLSTLTDDRCQQLIATVLPNLSMLDPACGSGRFLLMTLERLQTVYQSCWDYAQTSSHPALQDWVRSLQNHDCPPQWFWTRQIITQSLYGVDLRPEAIAVTQTQLWLRLLATLPAEKPLPLLPDLDFNIVMGNALVGFIRVDAESFDQIAPKRSPAEAESETILQGNLLQPLAAASYRDTLAEIQIRIEHYRAQTQAMGAEGGIPDYVQREFLRDRIATVNDAAQQKLNDLLFATWSRQLGIVVKEPQATGRARKRLLTPADVAALHPLHWGFAFNKIMAQGGFDLIITHPPEGTLRPQVEAFYYQHQALFERADISLAAFRRSRRQILQQRPELAALWATYAGRINSLRDCVRRSLDYPDSGGVNTRRSISLKSLFRQRCAGLAKADGIVPQVL
;
A
#
# COMPACT_ATOMS: atom_id res chain seq x y z
N MET A 1 17.24 -19.78 22.19
CA MET A 1 17.16 -18.40 22.71
C MET A 1 15.95 -17.80 22.01
N GLU A 2 14.87 -17.57 22.76
CA GLU A 2 13.54 -17.22 22.23
C GLU A 2 13.60 -16.08 21.19
N LEU A 3 13.18 -16.35 19.95
CA LEU A 3 12.88 -15.28 18.99
C LEU A 3 11.48 -14.76 19.27
N GLY A 4 11.31 -14.09 20.42
CA GLY A 4 10.08 -13.35 20.70
C GLY A 4 9.87 -12.25 19.63
N PRO A 5 8.63 -11.75 19.45
CA PRO A 5 8.33 -10.68 18.48
C PRO A 5 9.22 -9.44 18.64
N GLN A 6 9.63 -9.14 19.88
CA GLN A 6 10.55 -8.04 20.17
C GLN A 6 11.97 -8.30 19.64
N THR A 7 12.44 -9.55 19.66
CA THR A 7 13.73 -9.94 19.07
C THR A 7 13.68 -9.77 17.55
N LEU A 8 12.62 -10.25 16.89
CA LEU A 8 12.44 -10.07 15.44
C LEU A 8 12.40 -8.60 15.02
N VAL A 9 11.64 -7.77 15.74
CA VAL A 9 11.59 -6.31 15.53
C VAL A 9 12.99 -5.70 15.58
N SER A 10 13.77 -6.05 16.61
CA SER A 10 15.13 -5.51 16.79
C SER A 10 16.08 -5.94 15.67
N VAL A 11 15.97 -7.20 15.23
CA VAL A 11 16.82 -7.79 14.19
C VAL A 11 16.50 -7.18 12.83
N LEU A 12 15.23 -7.11 12.45
CA LEU A 12 14.81 -6.50 11.18
C LEU A 12 15.16 -5.01 11.13
N SER A 13 14.99 -4.29 12.26
CA SER A 13 15.39 -2.89 12.40
C SER A 13 16.89 -2.68 12.24
N ASN A 14 17.69 -3.60 12.80
CA ASN A 14 19.14 -3.57 12.67
C ASN A 14 19.56 -3.82 11.21
N TYR A 15 19.03 -4.87 10.56
CA TYR A 15 19.37 -5.16 9.17
C TYR A 15 18.92 -4.07 8.20
N HIS A 16 17.74 -3.50 8.39
CA HIS A 16 17.29 -2.35 7.61
C HIS A 16 18.24 -1.16 7.76
N SER A 17 18.66 -0.86 8.98
CA SER A 17 19.61 0.23 9.27
C SER A 17 20.98 -0.03 8.65
N GLN A 18 21.50 -1.26 8.75
CA GLN A 18 22.76 -1.66 8.12
C GLN A 18 22.66 -1.55 6.59
N LEU A 19 21.58 -2.06 5.99
CA LEU A 19 21.33 -1.93 4.55
C LEU A 19 21.32 -0.46 4.14
N ALA A 20 20.49 0.38 4.78
CA ALA A 20 20.42 1.81 4.48
C ALA A 20 21.75 2.55 4.63
N ASN A 21 22.60 2.15 5.58
CA ASN A 21 23.89 2.78 5.82
C ASN A 21 24.99 2.31 4.85
N THR A 22 24.90 1.07 4.36
CA THR A 22 25.89 0.43 3.48
C THR A 22 25.61 0.60 1.99
N LEU A 23 24.39 1.02 1.61
CA LEU A 23 24.06 1.39 0.23
C LEU A 23 25.05 2.43 -0.32
N SER A 24 25.67 2.11 -1.45
CA SER A 24 26.53 3.02 -2.19
C SER A 24 25.80 3.59 -3.42
N GLY A 25 26.35 4.65 -4.04
CA GLY A 25 25.71 5.32 -5.18
C GLY A 25 24.56 6.28 -4.83
N VAL A 26 24.19 6.40 -3.54
CA VAL A 26 23.10 7.27 -3.05
C VAL A 26 23.59 8.15 -1.90
N SER A 27 23.63 9.46 -2.10
CA SER A 27 24.13 10.39 -1.07
C SER A 27 23.10 10.83 -0.04
N ASP A 28 21.81 10.71 -0.35
CA ASP A 28 20.72 11.15 0.53
C ASP A 28 20.27 10.00 1.48
N PRO A 29 20.39 10.15 2.82
CA PRO A 29 19.95 9.15 3.78
C PRO A 29 18.46 8.86 3.74
N ALA A 30 17.61 9.84 3.38
CA ALA A 30 16.18 9.59 3.25
C ALA A 30 15.91 8.65 2.06
N ALA A 31 16.50 8.95 0.89
CA ALA A 31 16.48 8.05 -0.27
C ALA A 31 17.06 6.66 0.05
N ARG A 32 18.19 6.58 0.78
CA ARG A 32 18.78 5.28 1.20
C ARG A 32 17.83 4.46 2.06
N ARG A 33 17.13 5.08 3.03
CA ARG A 33 16.14 4.39 3.87
C ARG A 33 14.93 3.89 3.10
N GLN A 34 14.45 4.68 2.14
CA GLN A 34 13.34 4.29 1.28
C GLN A 34 13.74 3.11 0.38
N LEU A 35 14.93 3.18 -0.25
CA LEU A 35 15.48 2.09 -1.04
C LEU A 35 15.69 0.83 -0.18
N ALA A 36 16.23 0.95 1.02
CA ALA A 36 16.40 -0.18 1.93
C ALA A 36 15.06 -0.87 2.27
N HIS A 37 13.96 -0.12 2.43
CA HIS A 37 12.62 -0.71 2.58
C HIS A 37 12.19 -1.51 1.35
N VAL A 38 12.30 -0.90 0.15
CA VAL A 38 11.90 -1.55 -1.11
C VAL A 38 12.73 -2.81 -1.36
N LEU A 39 14.05 -2.74 -1.16
CA LEU A 39 14.96 -3.87 -1.32
C LEU A 39 14.66 -5.00 -0.33
N LEU A 40 14.36 -4.66 0.93
CA LEU A 40 14.00 -5.65 1.94
C LEU A 40 12.64 -6.31 1.63
N CYS A 41 11.64 -5.55 1.15
CA CYS A 41 10.36 -6.10 0.69
C CYS A 41 10.55 -7.08 -0.48
N ARG A 42 11.35 -6.69 -1.48
CA ARG A 42 11.71 -7.57 -2.61
C ARG A 42 12.41 -8.82 -2.12
N LEU A 43 13.45 -8.68 -1.28
CA LEU A 43 14.21 -9.81 -0.77
C LEU A 43 13.34 -10.79 -0.01
N VAL A 44 12.48 -10.31 0.90
CA VAL A 44 11.53 -11.15 1.64
C VAL A 44 10.57 -11.88 0.71
N LEU A 45 10.04 -11.21 -0.32
CA LEU A 45 9.12 -11.83 -1.26
C LEU A 45 9.82 -12.86 -2.17
N VAL A 46 11.02 -12.57 -2.69
CA VAL A 46 11.82 -13.54 -3.46
C VAL A 46 12.23 -14.72 -2.57
N TYR A 47 12.58 -14.45 -1.31
CA TYR A 47 12.90 -15.48 -0.34
C TYR A 47 11.71 -16.41 -0.09
N ASP A 48 10.51 -15.85 0.10
CA ASP A 48 9.31 -16.67 0.21
C ASP A 48 9.15 -17.53 -1.06
N LEU A 49 9.22 -16.94 -2.26
CA LEU A 49 9.10 -17.65 -3.54
C LEU A 49 10.08 -18.83 -3.70
N GLN A 50 11.34 -18.70 -3.30
CA GLN A 50 12.28 -19.83 -3.32
C GLN A 50 11.87 -20.92 -2.33
N VAL A 51 11.42 -20.58 -1.11
CA VAL A 51 11.15 -21.58 -0.05
C VAL A 51 10.12 -22.63 -0.49
N GLY A 52 9.09 -22.27 -1.26
CA GLY A 52 8.21 -23.29 -1.86
C GLY A 52 8.42 -23.51 -3.34
N GLY A 53 9.65 -23.36 -3.81
CA GLY A 53 10.10 -23.94 -5.07
C GLY A 53 9.51 -23.29 -6.31
N PHE A 54 9.14 -22.01 -6.26
CA PHE A 54 8.62 -21.30 -7.43
C PHE A 54 9.72 -20.76 -8.35
N LEU A 55 10.99 -20.84 -7.96
CA LEU A 55 12.12 -20.28 -8.70
C LEU A 55 13.01 -21.39 -9.29
N ALA A 56 13.53 -21.14 -10.49
CA ALA A 56 14.59 -21.91 -11.16
C ALA A 56 14.39 -23.43 -11.13
N GLY A 57 13.17 -23.90 -11.39
CA GLY A 57 12.85 -25.33 -11.44
C GLY A 57 12.77 -26.00 -10.06
N GLY A 58 12.39 -25.25 -9.02
CA GLY A 58 12.19 -25.79 -7.68
C GLY A 58 13.35 -25.55 -6.71
N ASP A 59 14.31 -24.68 -7.06
CA ASP A 59 15.47 -24.41 -6.21
C ASP A 59 15.08 -23.64 -4.94
N ARG A 60 15.05 -24.36 -3.81
CA ARG A 60 14.70 -23.80 -2.49
C ARG A 60 15.82 -22.99 -1.84
N TRP A 61 17.01 -22.99 -2.44
CA TRP A 61 18.19 -22.22 -2.00
C TRP A 61 18.68 -21.29 -3.12
N TYR A 62 17.79 -20.90 -4.03
CA TYR A 62 18.12 -20.17 -5.25
C TYR A 62 19.02 -18.95 -5.03
N LEU A 63 18.67 -18.07 -4.08
CA LEU A 63 19.45 -16.88 -3.81
C LEU A 63 20.84 -17.21 -3.23
N HIS A 64 20.92 -18.17 -2.29
CA HIS A 64 22.18 -18.59 -1.69
C HIS A 64 23.09 -19.28 -2.70
N ASN A 65 22.54 -20.16 -3.53
CA ASN A 65 23.27 -20.85 -4.59
C ASN A 65 23.86 -19.86 -5.60
N GLN A 66 23.12 -18.80 -5.93
CA GLN A 66 23.57 -17.78 -6.89
C GLN A 66 24.60 -16.83 -6.26
N LEU A 67 24.46 -16.52 -4.98
CA LEU A 67 25.46 -15.76 -4.23
C LEU A 67 26.78 -16.54 -4.13
N GLY A 68 26.72 -17.82 -3.77
CA GLY A 68 27.91 -18.68 -3.67
C GLY A 68 28.61 -18.98 -5.00
N ARG A 69 27.96 -18.71 -6.14
CA ARG A 69 28.56 -18.83 -7.49
C ARG A 69 29.30 -17.57 -7.92
N GLN A 70 29.21 -16.46 -7.18
CA GLN A 70 29.96 -15.25 -7.49
C GLN A 70 31.47 -15.50 -7.36
N PRO A 71 32.27 -15.16 -8.39
CA PRO A 71 33.72 -15.21 -8.28
C PRO A 71 34.20 -14.27 -7.17
N SER A 72 35.14 -14.72 -6.34
CA SER A 72 35.73 -13.88 -5.28
C SER A 72 36.42 -12.60 -5.80
N ASP A 73 36.83 -12.61 -7.07
CA ASP A 73 37.46 -11.47 -7.77
C ASP A 73 36.47 -10.69 -8.66
N SER A 74 35.16 -10.84 -8.47
CA SER A 74 34.14 -10.13 -9.27
C SER A 74 34.25 -8.62 -9.08
N GLN A 75 34.26 -7.87 -10.18
CA GLN A 75 34.22 -6.39 -10.15
C GLN A 75 32.82 -5.83 -9.81
N SER A 76 31.79 -6.68 -9.86
CA SER A 76 30.40 -6.30 -9.57
C SER A 76 29.87 -7.12 -8.40
N SER A 77 29.17 -6.46 -7.49
CA SER A 77 28.47 -7.12 -6.38
C SER A 77 27.45 -8.14 -6.90
N PHE A 78 27.03 -9.06 -6.03
CA PHE A 78 25.86 -9.91 -6.24
C PHE A 78 24.60 -9.09 -6.55
N PHE A 79 24.47 -7.91 -5.94
CA PHE A 79 23.32 -7.05 -6.17
C PHE A 79 23.23 -6.58 -7.63
N GLN A 80 24.26 -5.90 -8.13
CA GLN A 80 24.25 -5.40 -9.51
C GLN A 80 24.30 -6.52 -10.53
N SER A 81 25.13 -7.53 -10.27
CA SER A 81 25.33 -8.60 -11.24
C SER A 81 24.13 -9.53 -11.32
N PHE A 82 23.40 -9.79 -10.23
CA PHE A 82 22.36 -10.81 -10.18
C PHE A 82 21.02 -10.33 -9.61
N PHE A 83 20.98 -9.83 -8.37
CA PHE A 83 19.70 -9.58 -7.67
C PHE A 83 18.88 -8.46 -8.31
N GLN A 84 19.52 -7.39 -8.78
CA GLN A 84 18.85 -6.30 -9.48
C GLN A 84 18.30 -6.76 -10.84
N PRO A 85 19.07 -7.43 -11.73
CA PRO A 85 18.53 -8.06 -12.94
C PRO A 85 17.41 -9.08 -12.68
N LEU A 86 17.51 -9.87 -11.60
CA LEU A 86 16.45 -10.78 -11.18
C LEU A 86 15.15 -10.03 -10.91
N CYS A 87 15.20 -8.91 -10.19
CA CYS A 87 14.02 -8.10 -9.90
C CYS A 87 13.51 -7.40 -11.18
N HIS A 88 14.35 -6.56 -11.79
CA HIS A 88 13.96 -5.62 -12.85
C HIS A 88 13.69 -6.27 -14.20
N GLN A 89 14.05 -7.53 -14.38
CA GLN A 89 13.80 -8.26 -15.62
C GLN A 89 13.28 -9.66 -15.31
N GLY A 90 13.98 -10.46 -14.50
CA GLY A 90 13.63 -11.86 -14.26
C GLY A 90 12.21 -12.12 -13.73
N LEU A 91 11.75 -11.28 -12.80
CA LEU A 91 10.43 -11.42 -12.15
C LEU A 91 9.38 -10.42 -12.66
N SER A 92 9.81 -9.43 -13.44
CA SER A 92 8.97 -8.35 -13.95
C SER A 92 8.74 -8.40 -15.46
N LEU A 93 9.48 -9.25 -16.19
CA LEU A 93 9.26 -9.56 -17.60
C LEU A 93 8.95 -11.04 -17.78
N PRO A 94 8.15 -11.41 -18.79
CA PRO A 94 7.93 -12.80 -19.16
C PRO A 94 9.19 -13.41 -19.80
N ALA A 95 9.27 -14.74 -19.77
CA ALA A 95 10.41 -15.49 -20.28
C ALA A 95 10.77 -15.18 -21.75
N VAL A 96 9.78 -14.81 -22.58
CA VAL A 96 9.96 -14.48 -24.00
C VAL A 96 10.72 -13.17 -24.24
N GLU A 97 10.68 -12.24 -23.29
CA GLU A 97 11.37 -10.94 -23.37
C GLU A 97 12.78 -10.99 -22.75
N LEU A 98 13.10 -12.07 -22.03
CA LEU A 98 14.40 -12.19 -21.37
C LEU A 98 15.50 -12.45 -22.39
N PRO A 99 16.57 -11.62 -22.44
CA PRO A 99 17.72 -11.92 -23.28
C PRO A 99 18.26 -13.32 -22.97
N LYS A 100 18.62 -14.09 -24.01
CA LYS A 100 19.04 -15.50 -23.85
C LYS A 100 20.16 -15.69 -22.81
N ALA A 101 21.14 -14.79 -22.79
CA ALA A 101 22.23 -14.81 -21.82
C ALA A 101 21.74 -14.62 -20.37
N LEU A 102 20.74 -13.75 -20.16
CA LEU A 102 20.15 -13.54 -18.85
C LEU A 102 19.26 -14.71 -18.44
N SER A 103 18.44 -15.23 -19.36
CA SER A 103 17.60 -16.41 -19.12
C SER A 103 18.45 -17.63 -18.73
N GLN A 104 19.60 -17.87 -19.38
CA GLN A 104 20.52 -18.94 -19.00
C GLN A 104 21.09 -18.78 -17.59
N ARG A 105 21.31 -17.53 -17.15
CA ARG A 105 21.88 -17.22 -15.83
C ARG A 105 20.84 -17.31 -14.70
N LEU A 106 19.63 -16.81 -14.96
CA LEU A 106 18.53 -16.78 -13.99
C LEU A 106 17.74 -18.09 -13.94
N GLY A 107 17.81 -18.92 -14.99
CA GLY A 107 16.99 -20.11 -15.12
C GLY A 107 15.51 -19.80 -15.38
N THR A 108 14.65 -20.78 -15.16
CA THR A 108 13.20 -20.66 -15.37
C THR A 108 12.57 -19.89 -14.22
N LEU A 109 12.02 -18.70 -14.50
CA LEU A 109 11.39 -17.84 -13.51
C LEU A 109 9.92 -17.57 -13.85
N PRO A 110 9.08 -17.36 -12.82
CA PRO A 110 7.71 -16.93 -13.03
C PRO A 110 7.64 -15.42 -13.32
N TYR A 111 6.70 -15.02 -14.16
CA TYR A 111 6.32 -13.63 -14.33
C TYR A 111 5.31 -13.25 -13.24
N LEU A 112 5.67 -12.31 -12.36
CA LEU A 112 4.82 -11.93 -11.23
C LEU A 112 3.83 -10.81 -11.57
N GLY A 113 4.20 -9.92 -12.49
CA GLY A 113 3.37 -8.80 -12.95
C GLY A 113 3.03 -7.72 -11.90
N CYS A 114 3.60 -7.79 -10.70
CA CYS A 114 3.48 -6.75 -9.69
C CYS A 114 4.59 -5.69 -9.83
N ARG A 115 4.27 -4.44 -9.49
CA ARG A 115 5.21 -3.31 -9.66
C ARG A 115 6.35 -3.28 -8.64
N LEU A 116 6.26 -4.07 -7.57
CA LEU A 116 7.33 -4.16 -6.57
C LEU A 116 8.68 -4.47 -7.23
N PHE A 117 8.70 -5.28 -8.29
CA PHE A 117 9.92 -5.69 -8.99
C PHE A 117 10.30 -4.80 -10.19
N THR A 118 9.47 -3.83 -10.55
CA THR A 118 9.83 -2.84 -11.58
C THR A 118 10.86 -1.84 -11.02
N PRO A 119 11.69 -1.21 -11.88
CA PRO A 119 12.65 -0.19 -11.43
C PRO A 119 11.96 0.94 -10.66
N HIS A 120 12.35 1.14 -9.40
CA HIS A 120 11.80 2.19 -8.55
C HIS A 120 12.35 3.57 -8.99
N PRO A 121 11.60 4.68 -8.87
CA PRO A 121 12.07 6.00 -9.31
C PRO A 121 13.42 6.42 -8.71
N LEU A 122 13.67 6.10 -7.43
CA LEU A 122 14.98 6.33 -6.81
C LEU A 122 16.10 5.47 -7.41
N GLU A 123 15.82 4.25 -7.86
CA GLU A 123 16.83 3.42 -8.55
C GLU A 123 17.18 4.01 -9.91
N GLN A 124 16.19 4.55 -10.63
CA GLN A 124 16.41 5.25 -11.90
C GLN A 124 17.23 6.54 -11.72
N GLN A 125 16.98 7.28 -10.64
CA GLN A 125 17.75 8.48 -10.28
C GLN A 125 19.18 8.17 -9.82
N HIS A 126 19.43 6.95 -9.35
CA HIS A 126 20.71 6.50 -8.81
C HIS A 126 21.20 5.24 -9.52
N PRO A 127 21.63 5.32 -10.80
CA PRO A 127 22.05 4.16 -11.58
C PRO A 127 23.33 3.49 -11.07
N GLN A 128 24.09 4.19 -10.21
CA GLN A 128 25.28 3.66 -9.53
C GLN A 128 24.95 2.96 -8.20
N LEU A 129 23.66 2.78 -7.87
CA LEU A 129 23.21 2.09 -6.66
C LEU A 129 23.89 0.71 -6.56
N ASP A 130 24.44 0.44 -5.38
CA ASP A 130 25.00 -0.88 -5.08
C ASP A 130 24.76 -1.30 -3.63
N VAL A 131 24.71 -2.61 -3.41
CA VAL A 131 24.59 -3.26 -2.11
C VAL A 131 25.80 -4.17 -1.92
N PRO A 132 26.63 -3.97 -0.88
CA PRO A 132 27.76 -4.85 -0.61
C PRO A 132 27.34 -6.30 -0.35
N ASP A 133 28.14 -7.26 -0.80
CA ASP A 133 27.82 -8.69 -0.65
C ASP A 133 27.76 -9.12 0.83
N GLU A 134 28.58 -8.52 1.71
CA GLU A 134 28.59 -8.81 3.14
C GLU A 134 27.22 -8.59 3.80
N ILE A 135 26.50 -7.52 3.45
CA ILE A 135 25.15 -7.29 4.01
C ILE A 135 24.14 -8.26 3.40
N MET A 136 24.35 -8.70 2.16
CA MET A 136 23.47 -9.66 1.51
C MET A 136 23.63 -11.08 2.04
N GLU A 137 24.86 -11.51 2.30
CA GLU A 137 25.18 -12.73 3.03
C GLU A 137 24.51 -12.75 4.41
N LYS A 138 24.64 -11.67 5.18
CA LYS A 138 24.01 -11.56 6.51
C LYS A 138 22.48 -11.63 6.44
N LEU A 139 21.88 -10.91 5.49
CA LEU A 139 20.43 -10.92 5.30
C LEU A 139 19.91 -12.30 4.88
N LEU A 140 20.56 -12.96 3.91
CA LEU A 140 20.19 -14.29 3.46
C LEU A 140 20.44 -15.38 4.51
N GLY A 141 21.53 -15.26 5.27
CA GLY A 141 21.81 -16.10 6.42
C GLY A 141 20.72 -15.97 7.48
N TRP A 142 20.37 -14.73 7.84
CA TRP A 142 19.28 -14.47 8.77
C TRP A 142 17.96 -15.05 8.29
N LEU A 143 17.57 -14.84 7.03
CA LEU A 143 16.33 -15.38 6.46
C LEU A 143 16.30 -16.93 6.48
N ALA A 144 17.47 -17.58 6.30
CA ALA A 144 17.63 -19.05 6.35
C ALA A 144 17.52 -19.65 7.74
N GLU A 145 17.86 -18.89 8.78
CA GLU A 145 17.70 -19.33 10.19
C GLU A 145 16.23 -19.37 10.65
N GLN A 146 15.33 -18.76 9.88
CA GLN A 146 13.91 -18.61 10.25
C GLN A 146 13.09 -19.78 9.70
N THR A 147 12.08 -20.22 10.45
CA THR A 147 11.05 -21.12 9.91
C THR A 147 9.94 -20.29 9.29
N TRP A 148 9.77 -20.41 7.97
CA TRP A 148 8.75 -19.67 7.20
C TRP A 148 7.45 -20.45 7.17
N GLN A 149 6.45 -19.98 7.91
CA GLN A 149 5.12 -20.57 7.87
C GLN A 149 4.42 -20.24 6.54
N ARG A 150 4.52 -21.16 5.59
CA ARG A 150 3.66 -21.19 4.40
C ARG A 150 2.32 -21.90 4.66
N GLN A 151 2.22 -22.70 5.72
CA GLN A 151 0.98 -23.32 6.16
C GLN A 151 0.68 -23.00 7.64
N SER A 152 -0.52 -22.45 7.88
CA SER A 152 -1.44 -22.97 8.90
C SER A 152 -2.84 -22.40 8.61
N LEU A 153 -3.55 -23.05 7.70
CA LEU A 153 -5.02 -22.97 7.63
C LEU A 153 -5.67 -24.33 7.97
N GLU A 154 -4.86 -25.34 8.31
CA GLU A 154 -5.35 -26.60 8.85
C GLU A 154 -4.80 -26.74 10.26
N SER A 155 -5.70 -26.56 11.22
CA SER A 155 -5.69 -27.36 12.44
C SER A 155 -5.68 -28.83 12.02
N ASP A 156 -4.50 -29.41 11.84
CA ASP A 156 -4.31 -30.85 11.99
C ASP A 156 -4.42 -31.14 13.49
N PRO A 157 -5.53 -31.77 13.95
CA PRO A 157 -5.73 -32.06 15.36
C PRO A 157 -4.73 -33.08 15.91
N ASP A 158 -4.02 -33.81 15.05
CA ASP A 158 -3.01 -34.81 15.41
C ASP A 158 -1.57 -34.25 15.39
N LEU A 159 -1.36 -33.02 14.91
CA LEU A 159 -0.07 -32.34 15.08
C LEU A 159 0.02 -31.80 16.52
N PRO A 160 1.02 -32.20 17.31
CA PRO A 160 1.19 -31.66 18.65
C PRO A 160 1.33 -30.14 18.56
N THR A 161 0.40 -29.43 19.19
CA THR A 161 0.34 -27.96 19.31
C THR A 161 1.57 -27.34 20.00
N THR A 162 2.54 -28.17 20.38
CA THR A 162 3.75 -27.84 21.15
C THR A 162 5.03 -27.82 20.32
N ALA A 163 4.98 -27.85 18.99
CA ALA A 163 6.18 -27.73 18.16
C ALA A 163 6.02 -26.79 16.96
N LEU A 164 5.53 -25.57 17.20
CA LEU A 164 6.08 -24.46 16.41
C LEU A 164 7.56 -24.39 16.78
N ALA A 165 8.45 -24.77 15.87
CA ALA A 165 9.89 -24.67 16.11
C ALA A 165 10.23 -23.32 16.73
N ASP A 166 11.09 -23.30 17.75
CA ASP A 166 11.41 -22.13 18.60
C ASP A 166 11.89 -20.87 17.82
N ASN A 167 12.06 -20.98 16.49
CA ASN A 167 12.50 -19.95 15.54
C ASN A 167 11.50 -19.65 14.40
N ALA A 168 10.21 -19.96 14.53
CA ALA A 168 9.23 -19.66 13.49
C ALA A 168 8.86 -18.17 13.42
N ILE A 169 9.12 -17.53 12.28
CA ILE A 169 8.57 -16.21 11.99
C ILE A 169 7.11 -16.40 11.62
N THR A 170 6.21 -16.06 12.55
CA THR A 170 4.81 -15.91 12.21
C THR A 170 4.62 -14.63 11.38
N ARG A 171 3.62 -14.63 10.51
CA ARG A 171 3.33 -13.48 9.63
C ARG A 171 2.91 -12.26 10.45
N GLU A 172 2.33 -12.48 11.61
CA GLU A 172 1.96 -11.46 12.58
C GLU A 172 3.20 -10.84 13.22
N ALA A 173 4.22 -11.64 13.54
CA ALA A 173 5.50 -11.16 14.05
C ALA A 173 6.23 -10.32 12.99
N LEU A 174 6.21 -10.76 11.73
CA LEU A 174 6.74 -9.98 10.61
C LEU A 174 5.99 -8.65 10.43
N ALA A 175 4.66 -8.64 10.53
CA ALA A 175 3.85 -7.43 10.47
C ALA A 175 4.19 -6.40 11.57
N GLN A 176 4.44 -6.89 12.79
CA GLN A 176 4.87 -6.06 13.91
C GLN A 176 6.28 -5.49 13.69
N ALA A 177 7.20 -6.29 13.15
CA ALA A 177 8.54 -5.85 12.81
C ALA A 177 8.52 -4.74 11.74
N TRP A 178 7.68 -4.87 10.71
CA TRP A 178 7.47 -3.83 9.72
C TRP A 178 6.85 -2.55 10.29
N GLU A 179 5.89 -2.66 11.21
CA GLU A 179 5.30 -1.48 11.86
C GLU A 179 6.34 -0.70 12.68
N ALA A 180 7.21 -1.41 13.39
CA ALA A 180 8.30 -0.80 14.13
C ALA A 180 9.27 -0.06 13.21
N LEU A 181 9.63 -0.64 12.06
CA LEU A 181 10.45 -0.01 11.02
C LEU A 181 9.83 1.26 10.45
N LEU A 182 8.52 1.24 10.25
CA LEU A 182 7.77 2.39 9.76
C LEU A 182 7.63 3.47 10.84
N THR A 183 7.81 3.17 12.13
CA THR A 183 7.62 4.18 13.17
C THR A 183 8.81 5.15 13.23
N VAL A 184 8.53 6.46 13.17
CA VAL A 184 9.58 7.49 13.29
C VAL A 184 10.32 7.31 14.63
N PRO A 185 11.66 7.25 14.65
CA PRO A 185 12.39 7.00 15.89
C PRO A 185 12.09 8.07 16.96
N GLY A 186 11.61 7.63 18.13
CA GLY A 186 11.22 8.50 19.23
C GLY A 186 9.78 9.04 19.17
N ALA A 187 8.99 8.66 18.16
CA ALA A 187 7.54 8.76 18.25
C ALA A 187 7.03 7.81 19.34
N LYS A 188 5.99 8.21 20.08
CA LYS A 188 5.28 7.28 20.96
C LYS A 188 4.55 6.28 20.08
N ALA A 189 5.16 5.12 19.83
CA ALA A 189 4.43 3.97 19.35
C ALA A 189 3.48 3.55 20.47
N THR A 190 2.20 3.87 20.36
CA THR A 190 1.18 3.13 21.11
C THR A 190 1.14 1.76 20.46
N ALA A 191 1.94 0.83 20.99
CA ALA A 191 1.91 -0.56 20.56
C ALA A 191 0.54 -1.13 20.96
N THR A 192 -0.46 -0.96 20.10
CA THR A 192 -1.75 -1.62 20.27
C THR A 192 -1.50 -3.11 20.16
N SER A 193 -1.90 -3.86 21.20
CA SER A 193 -1.60 -5.27 21.27
C SER A 193 -2.27 -6.01 20.11
N THR A 194 -1.59 -7.02 19.57
CA THR A 194 -2.16 -7.83 18.46
C THR A 194 -3.54 -8.37 18.83
N ALA A 195 -3.71 -8.85 20.07
CA ALA A 195 -5.00 -9.34 20.56
C ALA A 195 -6.11 -8.27 20.49
N GLN A 196 -5.82 -7.01 20.83
CA GLN A 196 -6.79 -5.93 20.73
C GLN A 196 -7.16 -5.63 19.26
N LEU A 197 -6.16 -5.60 18.37
CA LEU A 197 -6.41 -5.37 16.94
C LEU A 197 -7.23 -6.51 16.33
N CYS A 198 -6.92 -7.77 16.66
CA CYS A 198 -7.68 -8.95 16.23
C CYS A 198 -9.12 -8.86 16.71
N ALA A 199 -9.34 -8.59 18.01
CA ALA A 199 -10.68 -8.50 18.58
C ALA A 199 -11.53 -7.42 17.90
N ILE A 200 -10.93 -6.25 17.63
CA ILE A 200 -11.61 -5.16 16.93
C ILE A 200 -11.94 -5.54 15.50
N ALA A 201 -10.97 -6.10 14.75
CA ALA A 201 -11.19 -6.54 13.39
C ALA A 201 -12.31 -7.60 13.32
N GLN A 202 -12.25 -8.63 14.16
CA GLN A 202 -13.24 -9.68 14.24
C GLN A 202 -14.63 -9.13 14.58
N GLN A 203 -14.76 -8.40 15.69
CA GLN A 203 -16.03 -7.86 16.12
C GLN A 203 -16.67 -6.98 15.04
N THR A 204 -15.86 -6.16 14.36
CA THR A 204 -16.40 -5.21 13.38
C THR A 204 -16.77 -5.87 12.06
N VAL A 205 -15.97 -6.82 11.58
CA VAL A 205 -16.30 -7.64 10.39
C VAL A 205 -17.57 -8.44 10.66
N ASP A 206 -17.67 -9.08 11.82
CA ASP A 206 -18.80 -9.92 12.21
C ASP A 206 -20.10 -9.11 12.26
N GLN A 207 -20.05 -7.95 12.90
CA GLN A 207 -21.19 -7.04 12.97
C GLN A 207 -21.65 -6.63 11.56
N GLN A 208 -20.72 -6.30 10.65
CA GLN A 208 -21.08 -5.91 9.29
C GLN A 208 -21.72 -7.05 8.50
N ILE A 209 -21.19 -8.27 8.61
CA ILE A 209 -21.73 -9.44 7.91
C ILE A 209 -23.13 -9.76 8.43
N VAL A 210 -23.32 -9.78 9.75
CA VAL A 210 -24.63 -10.02 10.37
C VAL A 210 -25.65 -8.97 9.94
N GLN A 211 -25.28 -7.69 9.96
CA GLN A 211 -26.15 -6.59 9.51
C GLN A 211 -26.54 -6.72 8.04
N ALA A 212 -25.59 -7.10 7.18
CA ALA A 212 -25.84 -7.26 5.75
C ALA A 212 -26.77 -8.44 5.42
N ILE A 213 -26.75 -9.51 6.23
CA ILE A 213 -27.61 -10.69 6.03
C ILE A 213 -29.01 -10.47 6.60
N ALA A 214 -29.13 -9.75 7.71
CA ALA A 214 -30.42 -9.52 8.37
C ALA A 214 -31.44 -8.76 7.51
N PHE A 215 -31.00 -8.07 6.46
CA PHE A 215 -31.84 -7.13 5.70
C PHE A 215 -32.78 -7.74 4.63
N PRO A 216 -32.95 -9.08 4.53
CA PRO A 216 -34.21 -9.62 4.02
C PRO A 216 -34.80 -10.84 4.79
N THR A 217 -34.15 -11.40 5.81
CA THR A 217 -34.59 -12.65 6.45
C THR A 217 -35.49 -12.44 7.66
N SER A 218 -36.51 -13.29 7.83
CA SER A 218 -37.48 -13.24 8.94
C SER A 218 -36.93 -13.61 10.32
N GLU A 219 -35.72 -14.19 10.39
CA GLU A 219 -35.01 -14.49 11.64
C GLU A 219 -33.57 -13.94 11.58
N PRO A 220 -33.31 -12.77 12.20
CA PRO A 220 -31.97 -12.20 12.23
C PRO A 220 -31.09 -12.95 13.23
N ALA A 221 -29.96 -13.51 12.77
CA ALA A 221 -28.92 -13.97 13.67
C ALA A 221 -28.33 -12.76 14.41
N THR A 222 -27.97 -12.92 15.68
CA THR A 222 -27.34 -11.83 16.46
C THR A 222 -25.82 -11.86 16.40
N GLU A 223 -25.23 -13.03 16.12
CA GLU A 223 -23.78 -13.23 16.07
C GLU A 223 -23.36 -14.03 14.84
N LEU A 224 -22.16 -13.76 14.30
CA LEU A 224 -21.66 -14.46 13.13
C LEU A 224 -21.43 -15.95 13.40
N THR A 225 -20.96 -16.31 14.61
CA THR A 225 -20.72 -17.72 14.98
C THR A 225 -22.00 -18.55 14.93
N GLU A 226 -23.12 -17.99 15.41
CA GLU A 226 -24.45 -18.62 15.33
C GLU A 226 -24.92 -18.72 13.87
N LEU A 227 -24.71 -17.66 13.08
CA LEU A 227 -25.06 -17.66 11.66
C LEU A 227 -24.31 -18.75 10.89
N LEU A 228 -23.01 -18.94 11.17
CA LEU A 228 -22.18 -19.94 10.49
C LEU A 228 -22.49 -21.37 10.93
N SER A 229 -22.86 -21.59 12.20
CA SER A 229 -23.24 -22.92 12.68
C SER A 229 -24.64 -23.37 12.23
N THR A 230 -25.49 -22.42 11.84
CA THR A 230 -26.86 -22.64 11.37
C THR A 230 -27.04 -22.23 9.90
N LEU A 231 -26.01 -22.41 9.08
CA LEU A 231 -26.07 -22.11 7.65
C LEU A 231 -27.18 -22.93 6.97
N THR A 232 -27.94 -22.23 6.15
CA THR A 232 -28.92 -22.80 5.21
C THR A 232 -28.46 -22.51 3.78
N ASP A 233 -29.02 -23.21 2.80
CA ASP A 233 -28.73 -22.96 1.39
C ASP A 233 -28.92 -21.49 1.01
N ASP A 234 -30.04 -20.89 1.42
CA ASP A 234 -30.36 -19.48 1.18
C ASP A 234 -29.34 -18.52 1.82
N ARG A 235 -28.98 -18.74 3.09
CA ARG A 235 -28.01 -17.90 3.81
C ARG A 235 -26.60 -18.03 3.23
N CYS A 236 -26.19 -19.25 2.90
CA CYS A 236 -24.89 -19.51 2.28
C CYS A 236 -24.83 -18.86 0.89
N GLN A 237 -25.87 -19.01 0.07
CA GLN A 237 -25.96 -18.37 -1.24
C GLN A 237 -25.91 -16.84 -1.12
N GLN A 238 -26.67 -16.26 -0.19
CA GLN A 238 -26.67 -14.81 0.04
C GLN A 238 -25.28 -14.31 0.46
N LEU A 239 -24.57 -15.05 1.31
CA LEU A 239 -23.20 -14.75 1.71
C LEU A 239 -22.26 -14.69 0.52
N ILE A 240 -22.18 -15.76 -0.27
CA ILE A 240 -21.20 -15.89 -1.36
C ILE A 240 -21.53 -15.05 -2.60
N ALA A 241 -22.81 -14.80 -2.88
CA ALA A 241 -23.24 -14.11 -4.09
C ALA A 241 -23.45 -12.60 -3.89
N THR A 242 -23.85 -12.19 -2.68
CA THR A 242 -24.31 -10.82 -2.43
C THR A 242 -23.48 -10.10 -1.37
N VAL A 243 -23.23 -10.73 -0.22
CA VAL A 243 -22.59 -10.04 0.91
C VAL A 243 -21.07 -9.96 0.70
N LEU A 244 -20.38 -11.09 0.73
CA LEU A 244 -18.92 -11.13 0.75
C LEU A 244 -18.25 -10.48 -0.48
N PRO A 245 -18.75 -10.64 -1.72
CA PRO A 245 -18.14 -9.99 -2.88
C PRO A 245 -18.30 -8.46 -2.93
N ASN A 246 -19.31 -7.92 -2.25
CA ASN A 246 -19.64 -6.50 -2.30
C ASN A 246 -19.19 -5.71 -1.06
N LEU A 247 -18.64 -6.38 -0.05
CA LEU A 247 -18.06 -5.72 1.12
C LEU A 247 -16.84 -4.89 0.73
N SER A 248 -16.83 -3.63 1.17
CA SER A 248 -15.72 -2.69 1.00
C SER A 248 -15.18 -2.22 2.35
N MET A 249 -13.89 -2.46 2.57
CA MET A 249 -13.23 -2.24 3.85
C MET A 249 -12.00 -1.35 3.69
N LEU A 250 -11.95 -0.25 4.45
CA LEU A 250 -10.90 0.75 4.34
C LEU A 250 -10.05 0.85 5.61
N ASP A 251 -8.73 0.90 5.44
CA ASP A 251 -7.81 1.51 6.41
C ASP A 251 -7.14 2.76 5.78
N PRO A 252 -7.56 4.00 6.17
CA PRO A 252 -7.05 5.25 5.61
C PRO A 252 -5.66 5.67 6.14
N ALA A 253 -5.04 4.87 7.00
CA ALA A 253 -3.68 5.05 7.50
C ALA A 253 -3.02 3.68 7.70
N CYS A 254 -2.95 2.89 6.62
CA CYS A 254 -2.76 1.45 6.71
C CYS A 254 -1.41 1.00 7.25
N GLY A 255 -0.36 1.84 7.20
CA GLY A 255 0.94 1.52 7.78
C GLY A 255 1.51 0.20 7.26
N SER A 256 1.68 -0.78 8.16
CA SER A 256 2.16 -2.13 7.80
C SER A 256 1.07 -3.07 7.28
N GLY A 257 -0.18 -2.62 7.19
CA GLY A 257 -1.33 -3.37 6.69
C GLY A 257 -1.96 -4.31 7.71
N ARG A 258 -1.62 -4.21 9.00
CA ARG A 258 -2.09 -5.16 10.04
C ARG A 258 -3.61 -5.30 10.10
N PHE A 259 -4.38 -4.21 10.05
CA PHE A 259 -5.84 -4.31 10.05
C PHE A 259 -6.39 -5.00 8.80
N LEU A 260 -5.79 -4.74 7.64
CA LEU A 260 -6.16 -5.41 6.40
C LEU A 260 -5.87 -6.91 6.47
N LEU A 261 -4.76 -7.31 7.10
CA LEU A 261 -4.42 -8.73 7.33
C LEU A 261 -5.39 -9.41 8.30
N MET A 262 -5.70 -8.78 9.43
CA MET A 262 -6.65 -9.35 10.40
C MET A 262 -8.06 -9.47 9.82
N THR A 263 -8.44 -8.49 9.00
CA THR A 263 -9.69 -8.52 8.23
C THR A 263 -9.69 -9.67 7.23
N LEU A 264 -8.61 -9.79 6.44
CA LEU A 264 -8.44 -10.87 5.46
C LEU A 264 -8.63 -12.23 6.13
N GLU A 265 -7.95 -12.46 7.26
CA GLU A 265 -8.05 -13.67 8.05
C GLU A 265 -9.49 -13.97 8.47
N ARG A 266 -10.22 -12.95 8.96
CA ARG A 266 -11.60 -13.15 9.38
C ARG A 266 -12.51 -13.49 8.20
N LEU A 267 -12.38 -12.77 7.08
CA LEU A 267 -13.16 -13.06 5.87
C LEU A 267 -12.84 -14.45 5.32
N GLN A 268 -11.57 -14.88 5.35
CA GLN A 268 -11.16 -16.23 4.95
C GLN A 268 -11.89 -17.30 5.79
N THR A 269 -12.04 -17.11 7.11
CA THR A 269 -12.83 -18.03 7.94
C THR A 269 -14.29 -18.14 7.47
N VAL A 270 -14.90 -17.02 7.09
CA VAL A 270 -16.30 -17.01 6.61
C VAL A 270 -16.43 -17.72 5.26
N TYR A 271 -15.52 -17.44 4.33
CA TYR A 271 -15.47 -18.15 3.05
C TYR A 271 -15.26 -19.66 3.24
N GLN A 272 -14.37 -20.05 4.17
CA GLN A 272 -14.13 -21.46 4.48
C GLN A 272 -15.40 -22.13 5.03
N SER A 273 -16.13 -21.51 5.96
CA SER A 273 -17.40 -22.07 6.45
C SER A 273 -18.46 -22.19 5.34
N CYS A 274 -18.54 -21.22 4.43
CA CYS A 274 -19.43 -21.31 3.28
C CYS A 274 -19.02 -22.43 2.33
N TRP A 275 -17.71 -22.61 2.11
CA TRP A 275 -17.14 -23.68 1.30
C TRP A 275 -17.49 -25.05 1.87
N ASP A 276 -17.20 -25.29 3.15
CA ASP A 276 -17.45 -26.56 3.83
C ASP A 276 -18.94 -26.93 3.78
N TYR A 277 -19.82 -25.95 3.98
CA TYR A 277 -21.26 -26.14 3.84
C TYR A 277 -21.67 -26.49 2.40
N ALA A 278 -21.25 -25.67 1.43
CA ALA A 278 -21.62 -25.80 0.02
C ALA A 278 -21.20 -27.15 -0.58
N GLN A 279 -20.09 -27.74 -0.11
CA GLN A 279 -19.65 -29.07 -0.55
C GLN A 279 -20.63 -30.20 -0.24
N THR A 280 -21.46 -30.04 0.80
CA THR A 280 -22.45 -31.03 1.23
C THR A 280 -23.86 -30.71 0.73
N SER A 281 -24.07 -29.50 0.19
CA SER A 281 -25.38 -29.04 -0.27
C SER A 281 -25.77 -29.60 -1.63
N SER A 282 -27.07 -29.81 -1.82
CA SER A 282 -27.67 -30.15 -3.12
C SER A 282 -28.17 -28.92 -3.90
N HIS A 283 -27.97 -27.71 -3.36
CA HIS A 283 -28.46 -26.48 -3.97
C HIS A 283 -27.69 -26.15 -5.27
N PRO A 284 -28.36 -25.95 -6.42
CA PRO A 284 -27.69 -25.78 -7.71
C PRO A 284 -26.64 -24.65 -7.73
N ALA A 285 -26.97 -23.48 -7.18
CA ALA A 285 -26.06 -22.34 -7.17
C ALA A 285 -24.81 -22.57 -6.29
N LEU A 286 -24.94 -23.33 -5.21
CA LEU A 286 -23.80 -23.67 -4.34
C LEU A 286 -22.90 -24.69 -5.01
N GLN A 287 -23.47 -25.66 -5.72
CA GLN A 287 -22.71 -26.62 -6.53
C GLN A 287 -22.00 -25.94 -7.70
N ASP A 288 -22.64 -24.97 -8.36
CA ASP A 288 -22.00 -24.16 -9.41
C ASP A 288 -20.81 -23.38 -8.85
N TRP A 289 -20.95 -22.79 -7.67
CA TRP A 289 -19.86 -22.10 -6.99
C TRP A 289 -18.71 -23.05 -6.65
N VAL A 290 -19.00 -24.21 -6.03
CA VAL A 290 -17.97 -25.24 -5.73
C VAL A 290 -17.26 -25.70 -6.99
N ARG A 291 -18.00 -26.02 -8.06
CA ARG A 291 -17.44 -26.41 -9.36
C ARG A 291 -16.55 -25.32 -9.96
N SER A 292 -16.95 -24.05 -9.84
CA SER A 292 -16.14 -22.94 -10.38
C SER A 292 -14.79 -22.80 -9.67
N LEU A 293 -14.68 -23.17 -8.39
CA LEU A 293 -13.42 -23.12 -7.64
C LEU A 293 -12.57 -24.40 -7.78
N GLN A 294 -13.17 -25.55 -8.09
CA GLN A 294 -12.44 -26.82 -8.27
C GLN A 294 -11.81 -26.98 -9.66
N ASN A 295 -12.34 -26.30 -10.68
CA ASN A 295 -11.93 -26.47 -12.08
C ASN A 295 -10.58 -25.80 -12.44
N HIS A 296 -9.74 -25.52 -11.46
CA HIS A 296 -8.51 -24.75 -11.65
C HIS A 296 -7.30 -25.39 -10.94
N ASP A 297 -6.08 -25.06 -11.40
CA ASP A 297 -4.83 -25.57 -10.84
C ASP A 297 -4.51 -25.07 -9.42
N CYS A 298 -5.20 -24.00 -9.00
CA CYS A 298 -5.08 -23.38 -7.68
C CYS A 298 -6.11 -23.95 -6.69
N PRO A 299 -5.77 -24.00 -5.39
CA PRO A 299 -6.74 -24.42 -4.38
C PRO A 299 -7.83 -23.35 -4.19
N PRO A 300 -9.03 -23.73 -3.68
CA PRO A 300 -10.13 -22.80 -3.42
C PRO A 300 -9.71 -21.55 -2.61
N GLN A 301 -8.84 -21.74 -1.61
CA GLN A 301 -8.26 -20.69 -0.77
C GLN A 301 -7.62 -19.56 -1.57
N TRP A 302 -6.95 -19.88 -2.67
CA TRP A 302 -6.33 -18.88 -3.53
C TRP A 302 -7.37 -17.91 -4.11
N PHE A 303 -8.51 -18.44 -4.58
CA PHE A 303 -9.52 -17.65 -5.28
C PHE A 303 -10.18 -16.62 -4.38
N TRP A 304 -10.71 -17.02 -3.23
CA TRP A 304 -11.33 -16.06 -2.33
C TRP A 304 -10.31 -15.14 -1.67
N THR A 305 -9.09 -15.60 -1.38
CA THR A 305 -8.02 -14.72 -0.88
C THR A 305 -7.70 -13.64 -1.91
N ARG A 306 -7.53 -14.01 -3.18
CA ARG A 306 -7.32 -13.07 -4.29
C ARG A 306 -8.51 -12.13 -4.44
N GLN A 307 -9.74 -12.63 -4.33
CA GLN A 307 -10.95 -11.82 -4.41
C GLN A 307 -10.98 -10.77 -3.28
N ILE A 308 -10.76 -11.18 -2.03
CA ILE A 308 -10.77 -10.28 -0.87
C ILE A 308 -9.75 -9.15 -1.05
N ILE A 309 -8.49 -9.47 -1.36
CA ILE A 309 -7.42 -8.44 -1.44
C ILE A 309 -7.57 -7.51 -2.65
N THR A 310 -8.31 -7.89 -3.69
CA THR A 310 -8.51 -7.09 -4.91
C THR A 310 -9.86 -6.37 -4.99
N GLN A 311 -10.86 -6.81 -4.22
CA GLN A 311 -12.22 -6.29 -4.33
C GLN A 311 -12.78 -5.78 -3.00
N SER A 312 -12.28 -6.28 -1.86
CA SER A 312 -12.84 -5.94 -0.55
C SER A 312 -11.92 -5.08 0.30
N LEU A 313 -10.60 -5.25 0.20
CA LEU A 313 -9.64 -4.51 1.03
C LEU A 313 -9.10 -3.28 0.32
N TYR A 314 -9.08 -2.17 1.06
CA TYR A 314 -8.58 -0.87 0.60
C TYR A 314 -7.71 -0.24 1.68
N GLY A 315 -6.56 0.28 1.28
CA GLY A 315 -5.56 0.87 2.18
C GLY A 315 -5.07 2.19 1.63
N VAL A 316 -4.88 3.17 2.50
CA VAL A 316 -4.23 4.43 2.16
C VAL A 316 -3.14 4.73 3.17
N ASP A 317 -1.97 5.13 2.70
CA ASP A 317 -0.93 5.71 3.54
C ASP A 317 -0.21 6.83 2.78
N LEU A 318 0.30 7.81 3.53
CA LEU A 318 1.06 8.92 2.95
C LEU A 318 2.44 8.48 2.46
N ARG A 319 2.98 7.38 3.02
CA ARG A 319 4.37 6.97 2.81
C ARG A 319 4.46 5.84 1.80
N PRO A 320 5.31 5.95 0.76
CA PRO A 320 5.48 4.89 -0.22
C PRO A 320 6.01 3.58 0.40
N GLU A 321 6.79 3.66 1.48
CA GLU A 321 7.30 2.48 2.20
C GLU A 321 6.16 1.67 2.84
N ALA A 322 5.14 2.35 3.40
CA ALA A 322 3.99 1.69 4.00
C ALA A 322 3.13 0.97 2.95
N ILE A 323 3.00 1.58 1.76
CA ILE A 323 2.33 0.95 0.60
C ILE A 323 3.07 -0.32 0.18
N ALA A 324 4.38 -0.25 -0.01
CA ALA A 324 5.19 -1.41 -0.41
C ALA A 324 5.12 -2.56 0.62
N VAL A 325 5.20 -2.23 1.92
CA VAL A 325 5.06 -3.20 3.01
C VAL A 325 3.67 -3.85 3.01
N THR A 326 2.61 -3.04 2.94
CA THR A 326 1.22 -3.52 2.95
C THR A 326 0.95 -4.46 1.77
N GLN A 327 1.36 -4.07 0.55
CA GLN A 327 1.22 -4.91 -0.63
C GLN A 327 2.01 -6.21 -0.51
N THR A 328 3.26 -6.15 -0.03
CA THR A 328 4.12 -7.33 0.20
C THR A 328 3.46 -8.31 1.16
N GLN A 329 2.89 -7.81 2.27
CA GLN A 329 2.20 -8.64 3.25
C GLN A 329 0.96 -9.34 2.67
N LEU A 330 0.16 -8.65 1.86
CA LEU A 330 -1.00 -9.23 1.20
C LEU A 330 -0.60 -10.28 0.16
N TRP A 331 0.45 -10.03 -0.65
CA TRP A 331 0.96 -11.04 -1.58
C TRP A 331 1.54 -12.25 -0.85
N LEU A 332 2.29 -12.04 0.24
CA LEU A 332 2.76 -13.14 1.06
C LEU A 332 1.57 -13.98 1.54
N ARG A 333 0.47 -13.36 2.03
CA ARG A 333 -0.72 -14.11 2.49
C ARG A 333 -1.37 -14.90 1.37
N LEU A 334 -1.42 -14.33 0.17
CA LEU A 334 -1.93 -15.01 -1.01
C LEU A 334 -1.03 -16.20 -1.41
N LEU A 335 0.28 -16.00 -1.48
CA LEU A 335 1.26 -17.05 -1.82
C LEU A 335 1.23 -18.23 -0.82
N ALA A 336 0.91 -17.97 0.45
CA ALA A 336 0.74 -19.01 1.47
C ALA A 336 -0.35 -20.02 1.12
N THR A 337 -1.35 -19.62 0.34
CA THR A 337 -2.43 -20.53 -0.05
C THR A 337 -2.02 -21.54 -1.12
N LEU A 338 -0.91 -21.31 -1.82
CA LEU A 338 -0.45 -22.21 -2.87
C LEU A 338 0.39 -23.36 -2.32
N PRO A 339 0.17 -24.60 -2.78
CA PRO A 339 1.10 -25.68 -2.53
C PRO A 339 2.45 -25.40 -3.21
N ALA A 340 3.53 -25.90 -2.61
CA ALA A 340 4.87 -25.79 -3.17
C ALA A 340 4.96 -26.43 -4.56
N GLU A 341 5.89 -25.95 -5.39
CA GLU A 341 6.28 -26.53 -6.69
C GLU A 341 5.17 -26.56 -7.77
N LYS A 342 3.99 -25.99 -7.50
CA LYS A 342 2.99 -25.72 -8.54
C LYS A 342 3.36 -24.51 -9.40
N PRO A 343 2.87 -24.42 -10.65
CA PRO A 343 3.01 -23.22 -11.47
C PRO A 343 2.46 -22.00 -10.71
N LEU A 344 3.29 -20.97 -10.57
CA LEU A 344 2.89 -19.76 -9.87
C LEU A 344 1.94 -18.93 -10.76
N PRO A 345 0.69 -18.69 -10.35
CA PRO A 345 -0.19 -17.78 -11.06
C PRO A 345 0.28 -16.34 -10.88
N LEU A 346 -0.15 -15.48 -11.79
CA LEU A 346 0.17 -14.06 -11.76
C LEU A 346 -0.30 -13.41 -10.45
N LEU A 347 0.57 -12.61 -9.82
CA LEU A 347 0.18 -11.86 -8.64
C LEU A 347 -0.81 -10.74 -9.04
N PRO A 348 -1.87 -10.54 -8.24
CA PRO A 348 -2.83 -9.49 -8.52
C PRO A 348 -2.19 -8.11 -8.36
N ASP A 349 -2.67 -7.17 -9.16
CA ASP A 349 -2.32 -5.76 -9.01
C ASP A 349 -3.08 -5.15 -7.83
N LEU A 350 -2.33 -4.61 -6.87
CA LEU A 350 -2.89 -4.01 -5.66
C LEU A 350 -2.86 -2.48 -5.70
N ASP A 351 -2.37 -1.86 -6.79
CA ASP A 351 -2.22 -0.40 -6.91
C ASP A 351 -3.57 0.34 -6.90
N PHE A 352 -4.67 -0.33 -7.25
CA PHE A 352 -6.02 0.23 -7.23
C PHE A 352 -6.68 0.14 -5.85
N ASN A 353 -6.10 -0.65 -4.94
CA ASN A 353 -6.66 -0.97 -3.64
C ASN A 353 -5.82 -0.34 -2.52
N ILE A 354 -4.49 -0.38 -2.65
CA ILE A 354 -3.52 0.15 -1.70
C ILE A 354 -2.87 1.38 -2.33
N VAL A 355 -3.33 2.57 -1.96
CA VAL A 355 -3.06 3.83 -2.66
C VAL A 355 -2.22 4.77 -1.80
N MET A 356 -1.19 5.37 -2.39
CA MET A 356 -0.43 6.42 -1.73
C MET A 356 -1.20 7.75 -1.74
N GLY A 357 -1.32 8.41 -0.59
CA GLY A 357 -1.91 9.73 -0.49
C GLY A 357 -2.20 10.18 0.93
N ASN A 358 -2.42 11.47 1.09
CA ASN A 358 -2.80 12.08 2.35
C ASN A 358 -4.31 11.96 2.54
N ALA A 359 -4.73 10.97 3.35
CA ALA A 359 -6.14 10.72 3.65
C ALA A 359 -6.92 11.95 4.15
N LEU A 360 -6.24 12.90 4.81
CA LEU A 360 -6.87 14.10 5.38
C LEU A 360 -6.99 15.27 4.38
N VAL A 361 -6.38 15.18 3.20
CA VAL A 361 -6.34 16.26 2.22
C VAL A 361 -6.90 15.77 0.90
N GLY A 362 -7.83 16.53 0.32
CA GLY A 362 -8.49 16.17 -0.94
C GLY A 362 -10.00 16.03 -0.77
N PHE A 363 -10.67 15.88 -1.92
CA PHE A 363 -12.12 15.90 -2.00
C PHE A 363 -12.71 14.54 -1.63
N ILE A 364 -13.65 14.51 -0.67
CA ILE A 364 -14.50 13.33 -0.44
C ILE A 364 -15.42 13.13 -1.65
N ARG A 365 -16.07 14.21 -2.07
CA ARG A 365 -16.90 14.29 -3.27
C ARG A 365 -16.39 15.42 -4.13
N VAL A 366 -16.32 15.19 -5.44
CA VAL A 366 -15.89 16.20 -6.41
C VAL A 366 -17.15 16.82 -7.01
N ASP A 367 -17.21 18.15 -7.02
CA ASP A 367 -18.20 18.89 -7.79
C ASP A 367 -17.80 18.85 -9.27
N ALA A 368 -18.62 18.18 -10.08
CA ALA A 368 -18.32 17.95 -11.50
C ALA A 368 -18.23 19.27 -12.28
N GLU A 369 -19.13 20.21 -12.02
CA GLU A 369 -19.16 21.51 -12.71
C GLU A 369 -17.88 22.31 -12.44
N SER A 370 -17.44 22.35 -11.17
CA SER A 370 -16.18 23.02 -10.81
C SER A 370 -14.96 22.34 -11.42
N PHE A 371 -14.95 21.01 -11.56
CA PHE A 371 -13.88 20.28 -12.24
C PHE A 371 -13.84 20.61 -13.74
N ASP A 372 -15.00 20.66 -14.39
CA ASP A 372 -15.13 20.88 -15.84
C ASP A 372 -14.71 22.30 -16.24
N GLN A 373 -14.81 23.26 -15.33
CA GLN A 373 -14.34 24.64 -15.54
C GLN A 373 -12.82 24.80 -15.51
N ILE A 374 -12.06 23.79 -15.07
CA ILE A 374 -10.60 23.85 -15.02
C ILE A 374 -10.00 23.50 -16.38
N ALA A 375 -9.38 24.50 -17.01
CA ALA A 375 -8.63 24.31 -18.24
C ALA A 375 -7.45 23.35 -18.01
N PRO A 376 -7.21 22.39 -18.91
CA PRO A 376 -6.04 21.52 -18.83
C PRO A 376 -4.75 22.34 -19.01
N LYS A 377 -3.78 22.16 -18.10
CA LYS A 377 -2.42 22.69 -18.30
C LYS A 377 -1.67 21.74 -19.23
N ARG A 378 -1.36 22.20 -20.44
CA ARG A 378 -0.54 21.47 -21.42
C ARG A 378 0.91 21.38 -20.93
N SER A 379 1.55 20.23 -21.08
CA SER A 379 3.00 20.13 -20.88
C SER A 379 3.75 20.67 -22.12
N PRO A 380 4.96 21.27 -21.98
CA PRO A 380 5.74 21.73 -23.14
C PRO A 380 6.13 20.59 -24.11
N ALA A 381 6.30 19.37 -23.61
CA ALA A 381 6.66 18.20 -24.40
C ALA A 381 5.52 17.69 -25.30
N GLU A 382 4.26 17.95 -24.94
CA GLU A 382 3.08 17.62 -25.76
C GLU A 382 2.90 18.59 -26.94
N ALA A 383 3.39 19.83 -26.83
CA ALA A 383 3.21 20.84 -27.86
C ALA A 383 4.11 20.61 -29.11
N GLU A 384 5.24 19.93 -28.96
CA GLU A 384 6.16 19.63 -30.09
C GLU A 384 5.78 18.36 -30.86
N SER A 385 5.06 17.42 -30.24
CA SER A 385 4.69 16.14 -30.87
C SER A 385 3.47 16.22 -31.81
N GLU A 386 2.75 17.35 -31.85
CA GLU A 386 1.56 17.54 -32.70
C GLU A 386 1.88 17.68 -34.20
N THR A 387 3.12 18.00 -34.60
CA THR A 387 3.42 18.31 -36.01
C THR A 387 3.46 17.10 -36.94
N ILE A 388 3.37 15.85 -36.44
CA ILE A 388 3.65 14.65 -37.27
C ILE A 388 2.51 13.62 -37.36
N LEU A 389 1.40 13.73 -36.62
CA LEU A 389 0.29 12.75 -36.73
C LEU A 389 -1.05 13.41 -37.05
N GLN A 390 -1.17 13.93 -38.29
CA GLN A 390 -2.48 14.19 -38.90
C GLN A 390 -3.16 12.85 -39.22
N GLY A 391 -3.93 12.35 -38.26
CA GLY A 391 -4.84 11.22 -38.45
C GLY A 391 -4.68 10.15 -37.39
N ASN A 392 -5.25 10.36 -36.20
CA ASN A 392 -5.66 9.27 -35.32
C ASN A 392 -6.71 9.75 -34.31
N LEU A 393 -7.61 8.84 -33.96
CA LEU A 393 -8.70 8.88 -32.95
C LEU A 393 -8.21 9.14 -31.50
N LEU A 394 -7.09 9.85 -31.35
CA LEU A 394 -6.30 9.99 -30.13
C LEU A 394 -5.92 11.46 -29.92
N GLN A 395 -6.90 12.37 -30.00
CA GLN A 395 -6.74 13.58 -29.20
C GLN A 395 -6.75 13.14 -27.73
N PRO A 396 -5.75 13.52 -26.90
CA PRO A 396 -6.00 13.56 -25.46
C PRO A 396 -7.23 14.44 -25.31
N LEU A 397 -8.30 13.96 -24.69
CA LEU A 397 -9.55 14.71 -24.51
C LEU A 397 -9.25 16.00 -23.69
N ALA A 398 -8.82 17.04 -24.40
CA ALA A 398 -8.88 18.40 -23.95
C ALA A 398 -10.37 18.69 -23.74
N ALA A 399 -10.78 18.67 -22.47
CA ALA A 399 -12.14 18.79 -21.95
C ALA A 399 -13.01 17.50 -21.97
N ALA A 400 -12.53 16.38 -21.41
CA ALA A 400 -13.46 15.40 -20.85
C ALA A 400 -14.13 15.97 -19.59
N SER A 401 -15.46 15.81 -19.48
CA SER A 401 -16.15 16.13 -18.23
C SER A 401 -15.67 15.22 -17.10
N TYR A 402 -15.91 15.58 -15.85
CA TYR A 402 -15.57 14.75 -14.70
C TYR A 402 -16.22 13.36 -14.81
N ARG A 403 -17.48 13.31 -15.26
CA ARG A 403 -18.23 12.05 -15.44
C ARG A 403 -17.62 11.17 -16.52
N ASP A 404 -17.24 11.76 -17.66
CA ASP A 404 -16.61 11.01 -18.75
C ASP A 404 -15.24 10.47 -18.32
N THR A 405 -14.47 11.28 -17.58
CA THR A 405 -13.17 10.87 -17.02
C THR A 405 -13.32 9.68 -16.07
N LEU A 406 -14.31 9.72 -15.16
CA LEU A 406 -14.58 8.60 -14.25
C LEU A 406 -15.03 7.34 -14.99
N ALA A 407 -15.94 7.47 -15.96
CA ALA A 407 -16.43 6.36 -16.76
C ALA A 407 -15.28 5.72 -17.57
N GLU A 408 -14.43 6.54 -18.19
CA GLU A 408 -13.27 6.08 -18.93
C GLU A 408 -12.29 5.30 -18.04
N ILE A 409 -11.95 5.83 -16.86
CA ILE A 409 -11.08 5.15 -15.91
C ILE A 409 -11.69 3.83 -15.45
N GLN A 410 -12.99 3.83 -15.12
CA GLN A 410 -13.67 2.63 -14.65
C GLN A 410 -13.66 1.53 -15.72
N ILE A 411 -14.00 1.87 -16.97
CA ILE A 411 -13.95 0.95 -18.10
C ILE A 411 -12.53 0.41 -18.28
N ARG A 412 -11.50 1.25 -18.20
CA ARG A 412 -10.10 0.83 -18.34
C ARG A 412 -9.66 -0.10 -17.21
N ILE A 413 -10.02 0.19 -15.95
CA ILE A 413 -9.72 -0.66 -14.79
C ILE A 413 -10.46 -2.01 -14.89
N GLU A 414 -11.74 -2.00 -15.27
CA GLU A 414 -12.52 -3.23 -15.47
C GLU A 414 -11.96 -4.06 -16.62
N HIS A 415 -11.62 -3.43 -17.74
CA HIS A 415 -10.96 -4.09 -18.87
C HIS A 415 -9.62 -4.71 -18.45
N TYR A 416 -8.79 -3.97 -17.71
CA TYR A 416 -7.55 -4.48 -17.13
C TYR A 416 -7.78 -5.68 -16.19
N ARG A 417 -8.78 -5.60 -15.31
CA ARG A 417 -9.13 -6.69 -14.38
C ARG A 417 -9.65 -7.92 -15.11
N ALA A 418 -10.46 -7.75 -16.16
CA ALA A 418 -10.99 -8.85 -16.96
C ALA A 418 -9.88 -9.55 -17.75
N GLN A 419 -8.99 -8.79 -18.40
CA GLN A 419 -7.83 -9.37 -19.12
C GLN A 419 -6.85 -10.09 -18.20
N THR A 420 -6.67 -9.63 -16.96
CA THR A 420 -5.84 -10.33 -15.97
C THR A 420 -6.53 -11.57 -15.35
N GLN A 421 -7.80 -11.81 -15.69
CA GLN A 421 -8.57 -12.99 -15.24
C GLN A 421 -8.82 -13.99 -16.38
N ALA A 422 -8.96 -13.54 -17.62
CA ALA A 422 -9.12 -14.39 -18.78
C ALA A 422 -7.77 -14.96 -19.23
N MET A 423 -7.70 -16.28 -19.46
CA MET A 423 -6.52 -16.92 -20.05
C MET A 423 -6.62 -16.86 -21.58
N GLY A 424 -5.70 -16.13 -22.23
CA GLY A 424 -5.44 -16.26 -23.66
C GLY A 424 -5.46 -14.96 -24.44
N ALA A 425 -4.39 -14.73 -25.20
CA ALA A 425 -4.30 -13.66 -26.18
C ALA A 425 -5.18 -13.97 -27.41
N GLU A 426 -6.36 -13.37 -27.49
CA GLU A 426 -6.98 -13.13 -28.80
C GLU A 426 -6.21 -11.99 -29.50
N GLY A 427 -5.69 -12.22 -30.70
CA GLY A 427 -5.15 -11.14 -31.55
C GLY A 427 -3.63 -10.98 -31.64
N GLY A 428 -2.83 -11.96 -31.20
CA GLY A 428 -1.39 -12.02 -31.51
C GLY A 428 -0.47 -11.07 -30.72
N ILE A 429 -1.02 -10.19 -29.88
CA ILE A 429 -0.25 -9.40 -28.90
C ILE A 429 -0.21 -10.18 -27.58
N PRO A 430 0.96 -10.46 -27.00
CA PRO A 430 1.05 -11.19 -25.73
C PRO A 430 0.35 -10.48 -24.55
N ASP A 431 -0.27 -11.25 -23.66
CA ASP A 431 -1.11 -10.76 -22.54
C ASP A 431 -0.40 -9.74 -21.64
N TYR A 432 0.90 -9.94 -21.36
CA TYR A 432 1.67 -9.02 -20.52
C TYR A 432 1.88 -7.65 -21.18
N VAL A 433 2.03 -7.58 -22.51
CA VAL A 433 2.17 -6.31 -23.25
C VAL A 433 0.86 -5.56 -23.21
N GLN A 434 -0.26 -6.25 -23.42
CA GLN A 434 -1.59 -5.66 -23.30
C GLN A 434 -1.82 -5.09 -21.89
N ARG A 435 -1.45 -5.87 -20.86
CA ARG A 435 -1.55 -5.47 -19.46
C ARG A 435 -0.76 -4.19 -19.16
N GLU A 436 0.51 -4.12 -19.56
CA GLU A 436 1.33 -2.95 -19.28
C GLU A 436 0.84 -1.73 -20.07
N PHE A 437 0.45 -1.91 -21.33
CA PHE A 437 -0.17 -0.85 -22.12
C PHE A 437 -1.45 -0.31 -21.49
N LEU A 438 -2.33 -1.18 -20.98
CA LEU A 438 -3.53 -0.76 -20.25
C LEU A 438 -3.18 -0.01 -18.97
N ARG A 439 -2.16 -0.47 -18.23
CA ARG A 439 -1.70 0.18 -17.00
C ARG A 439 -1.16 1.58 -17.27
N ASP A 440 -0.29 1.75 -18.25
CA ASP A 440 0.26 3.07 -18.64
C ASP A 440 -0.86 4.04 -19.06
N ARG A 441 -1.85 3.52 -19.78
CA ARG A 441 -3.04 4.28 -20.16
C ARG A 441 -3.89 4.68 -18.96
N ILE A 442 -4.04 3.82 -17.96
CA ILE A 442 -4.75 4.19 -16.71
C ILE A 442 -3.94 5.25 -15.95
N ALA A 443 -2.63 5.07 -15.81
CA ALA A 443 -1.74 6.01 -15.13
C ALA A 443 -1.80 7.41 -15.77
N THR A 444 -1.72 7.50 -17.10
CA THR A 444 -1.79 8.77 -17.84
C THR A 444 -3.07 9.55 -17.54
N VAL A 445 -4.23 8.88 -17.55
CA VAL A 445 -5.51 9.53 -17.26
C VAL A 445 -5.61 9.91 -15.78
N ASN A 446 -5.11 9.05 -14.89
CA ASN A 446 -5.05 9.32 -13.45
C ASN A 446 -4.20 10.56 -13.13
N ASP A 447 -3.01 10.67 -13.70
CA ASP A 447 -2.09 11.79 -13.44
C ASP A 447 -2.69 13.12 -13.93
N ALA A 448 -3.28 13.13 -15.13
CA ALA A 448 -3.95 14.30 -15.68
C ALA A 448 -5.14 14.75 -14.81
N ALA A 449 -5.97 13.79 -14.37
CA ALA A 449 -7.12 14.08 -13.52
C ALA A 449 -6.70 14.53 -12.11
N GLN A 450 -5.70 13.89 -11.50
CA GLN A 450 -5.15 14.32 -10.21
C GLN A 450 -4.59 15.73 -10.29
N GLN A 451 -3.89 16.09 -11.37
CA GLN A 451 -3.37 17.44 -11.55
C GLN A 451 -4.50 18.48 -11.62
N LYS A 452 -5.58 18.19 -12.35
CA LYS A 452 -6.78 19.06 -12.37
C LYS A 452 -7.43 19.19 -10.99
N LEU A 453 -7.56 18.08 -10.26
CA LEU A 453 -8.14 18.08 -8.91
C LEU A 453 -7.27 18.84 -7.90
N ASN A 454 -5.94 18.77 -8.03
CA ASN A 454 -5.01 19.56 -7.24
C ASN A 454 -5.14 21.06 -7.56
N ASP A 455 -5.30 21.41 -8.83
CA ASP A 455 -5.55 22.80 -9.24
C ASP A 455 -6.91 23.31 -8.72
N LEU A 456 -7.94 22.46 -8.70
CA LEU A 456 -9.23 22.77 -8.08
C LEU A 456 -9.08 23.04 -6.57
N LEU A 457 -8.41 22.12 -5.88
CA LEU A 457 -8.18 22.22 -4.44
C LEU A 457 -7.39 23.48 -4.09
N PHE A 458 -6.38 23.81 -4.92
CA PHE A 458 -5.65 25.06 -4.83
C PHE A 458 -6.56 26.29 -5.00
N ALA A 459 -7.46 26.30 -5.99
CA ALA A 459 -8.41 27.38 -6.20
C ALA A 459 -9.36 27.55 -5.00
N THR A 460 -9.88 26.45 -4.46
CA THR A 460 -10.69 26.42 -3.23
C THR A 460 -9.93 27.03 -2.06
N TRP A 461 -8.70 26.57 -1.80
CA TRP A 461 -7.93 27.03 -0.65
C TRP A 461 -7.49 28.49 -0.77
N SER A 462 -7.08 28.91 -1.97
CA SER A 462 -6.60 30.28 -2.20
C SER A 462 -7.74 31.31 -2.24
N ARG A 463 -8.82 31.02 -2.97
CA ARG A 463 -9.90 31.99 -3.23
C ARG A 463 -11.03 31.93 -2.22
N GLN A 464 -11.53 30.72 -1.91
CA GLN A 464 -12.68 30.56 -1.02
C GLN A 464 -12.25 30.60 0.45
N LEU A 465 -11.18 29.86 0.80
CA LEU A 465 -10.70 29.81 2.18
C LEU A 465 -9.68 30.91 2.51
N GLY A 466 -9.12 31.61 1.53
CA GLY A 466 -8.15 32.69 1.75
C GLY A 466 -6.89 32.23 2.50
N ILE A 467 -6.37 31.04 2.17
CA ILE A 467 -5.19 30.46 2.82
C ILE A 467 -3.91 31.20 2.39
N VAL A 468 -3.10 31.53 3.38
CA VAL A 468 -1.80 32.21 3.21
C VAL A 468 -0.74 31.38 3.90
N VAL A 469 0.38 31.15 3.24
CA VAL A 469 1.49 30.38 3.81
C VAL A 469 2.25 31.28 4.79
N LYS A 470 2.39 30.80 6.02
CA LYS A 470 3.11 31.47 7.12
C LYS A 470 4.41 30.75 7.41
N GLU A 471 5.48 31.19 6.78
CA GLU A 471 6.81 30.60 6.87
C GLU A 471 7.56 31.16 8.08
N PRO A 472 7.84 30.35 9.12
CA PRO A 472 8.58 30.83 10.27
C PRO A 472 10.00 31.23 9.86
N GLN A 473 10.43 32.42 10.28
CA GLN A 473 11.78 32.91 10.05
C GLN A 473 12.63 32.76 11.32
N ALA A 474 13.94 32.64 11.14
CA ALA A 474 14.90 32.55 12.24
C ALA A 474 14.90 33.82 13.13
N THR A 475 14.53 34.98 12.54
CA THR A 475 14.34 36.27 13.24
C THR A 475 13.13 36.28 14.17
N GLY A 476 12.18 35.34 14.01
CA GLY A 476 11.00 35.17 14.86
C GLY A 476 9.70 35.71 14.25
N ARG A 477 9.75 36.58 13.23
CA ARG A 477 8.56 37.03 12.49
C ARG A 477 8.31 36.14 11.29
N ALA A 478 7.13 35.56 11.17
CA ALA A 478 6.79 34.72 10.01
C ALA A 478 6.67 35.57 8.74
N ARG A 479 7.27 35.10 7.64
CA ARG A 479 7.04 35.65 6.30
C ARG A 479 5.70 35.11 5.79
N LYS A 480 4.85 36.00 5.32
CA LYS A 480 3.59 35.63 4.66
C LYS A 480 3.81 35.62 3.16
N ARG A 481 3.37 34.57 2.49
CA ARG A 481 3.30 34.51 1.02
C ARG A 481 2.01 33.83 0.57
N LEU A 482 1.64 34.06 -0.68
CA LEU A 482 0.51 33.38 -1.28
C LEU A 482 0.77 31.88 -1.38
N LEU A 483 -0.32 31.11 -1.27
CA LEU A 483 -0.33 29.68 -1.59
C LEU A 483 -0.01 29.50 -3.08
N THR A 484 0.68 28.42 -3.41
CA THR A 484 0.97 28.01 -4.80
C THR A 484 0.40 26.62 -5.06
N PRO A 485 0.18 26.22 -6.33
CA PRO A 485 -0.21 24.85 -6.67
C PRO A 485 0.78 23.80 -6.14
N ALA A 486 2.09 24.11 -6.14
CA ALA A 486 3.13 23.24 -5.62
C ALA A 486 3.00 22.99 -4.11
N ASP A 487 2.51 23.97 -3.33
CA ASP A 487 2.26 23.77 -1.89
C ASP A 487 1.15 22.73 -1.64
N VAL A 488 0.13 22.72 -2.50
CA VAL A 488 -0.98 21.76 -2.44
C VAL A 488 -0.52 20.38 -2.90
N ALA A 489 0.14 20.30 -4.06
CA ALA A 489 0.67 19.03 -4.58
C ALA A 489 1.64 18.35 -3.59
N ALA A 490 2.47 19.13 -2.89
CA ALA A 490 3.42 18.62 -1.90
C ALA A 490 2.78 18.16 -0.57
N LEU A 491 1.45 18.25 -0.45
CA LEU A 491 0.68 17.59 0.61
C LEU A 491 0.19 16.20 0.19
N HIS A 492 0.43 15.78 -1.06
CA HIS A 492 -0.07 14.55 -1.67
C HIS A 492 -1.59 14.35 -1.48
N PRO A 493 -2.45 15.27 -1.96
CA PRO A 493 -3.90 15.15 -1.76
C PRO A 493 -4.45 13.83 -2.32
N LEU A 494 -5.25 13.13 -1.51
CA LEU A 494 -6.05 12.01 -1.98
C LEU A 494 -7.49 12.46 -2.26
N HIS A 495 -7.85 12.49 -3.54
CA HIS A 495 -9.21 12.80 -3.97
C HIS A 495 -10.05 11.53 -3.97
N TRP A 496 -10.68 11.22 -2.84
CA TRP A 496 -11.47 10.00 -2.60
C TRP A 496 -12.54 9.71 -3.65
N GLY A 497 -13.33 10.73 -4.02
CA GLY A 497 -14.37 10.60 -5.05
C GLY A 497 -13.83 10.19 -6.43
N PHE A 498 -12.55 10.41 -6.67
CA PHE A 498 -11.84 9.99 -7.87
C PHE A 498 -11.15 8.64 -7.68
N ALA A 499 -10.32 8.50 -6.64
CA ALA A 499 -9.51 7.31 -6.38
C ALA A 499 -10.35 6.05 -6.12
N PHE A 500 -11.47 6.19 -5.42
CA PHE A 500 -12.39 5.10 -5.07
C PHE A 500 -13.79 5.37 -5.62
N ASN A 501 -13.88 5.86 -6.86
CA ASN A 501 -15.11 6.35 -7.46
C ASN A 501 -16.30 5.37 -7.36
N LYS A 502 -16.07 4.06 -7.58
CA LYS A 502 -17.08 3.02 -7.54
C LYS A 502 -17.71 2.90 -6.16
N ILE A 503 -16.87 2.93 -5.12
CA ILE A 503 -17.29 2.83 -3.73
C ILE A 503 -18.00 4.11 -3.29
N MET A 504 -17.43 5.27 -3.64
CA MET A 504 -18.02 6.57 -3.30
C MET A 504 -19.37 6.79 -4.01
N ALA A 505 -19.55 6.26 -5.23
CA ALA A 505 -20.83 6.26 -5.94
C ALA A 505 -21.89 5.38 -5.26
N GLN A 506 -21.47 4.33 -4.55
CA GLN A 506 -22.33 3.47 -3.72
C GLN A 506 -22.58 4.04 -2.31
N GLY A 507 -22.16 5.28 -2.05
CA GLY A 507 -22.40 5.98 -0.79
C GLY A 507 -21.23 5.95 0.20
N GLY A 508 -20.15 5.20 -0.08
CA GLY A 508 -18.98 5.09 0.78
C GLY A 508 -18.58 3.64 1.05
N PHE A 509 -17.65 3.47 2.00
CA PHE A 509 -17.18 2.16 2.45
C PHE A 509 -18.16 1.53 3.46
N ASP A 510 -18.30 0.20 3.41
CA ASP A 510 -19.11 -0.56 4.37
C ASP A 510 -18.48 -0.54 5.76
N LEU A 511 -17.14 -0.57 5.82
CA LEU A 511 -16.40 -0.68 7.06
C LEU A 511 -15.08 0.10 6.97
N ILE A 512 -14.79 0.91 7.99
CA ILE A 512 -13.52 1.65 8.09
C ILE A 512 -12.83 1.35 9.41
N ILE A 513 -11.73 0.59 9.39
CA ILE A 513 -10.96 0.23 10.58
C ILE A 513 -9.56 0.82 10.47
N THR A 514 -9.12 1.54 11.51
CA THR A 514 -7.82 2.21 11.49
C THR A 514 -7.26 2.51 12.86
N HIS A 515 -5.94 2.52 12.96
CA HIS A 515 -5.19 3.05 14.08
C HIS A 515 -4.44 4.28 13.55
N PRO A 516 -5.06 5.47 13.63
CA PRO A 516 -4.54 6.65 12.98
C PRO A 516 -3.24 7.11 13.67
N PRO A 517 -2.43 7.94 13.00
CA PRO A 517 -1.26 8.53 13.63
C PRO A 517 -1.65 9.36 14.86
N GLU A 518 -0.91 9.15 15.95
CA GLU A 518 -1.09 9.86 17.20
C GLU A 518 -0.56 11.30 17.17
N GLY A 519 -1.08 12.12 18.09
CA GLY A 519 -0.59 13.46 18.34
C GLY A 519 -1.38 14.57 17.64
N THR A 520 -0.69 15.66 17.28
CA THR A 520 -1.34 16.92 16.87
C THR A 520 -0.82 17.43 15.53
N LEU A 521 -1.70 18.04 14.75
CA LEU A 521 -1.36 18.67 13.47
C LEU A 521 -0.52 19.95 13.70
N ARG A 522 0.79 19.77 13.79
CA ARG A 522 1.79 20.83 13.96
C ARG A 522 3.14 20.40 13.38
N PRO A 523 4.04 21.33 13.03
CA PRO A 523 5.39 21.00 12.61
C PRO A 523 6.11 20.19 13.71
N GLN A 524 6.46 18.95 13.39
CA GLN A 524 7.23 18.07 14.29
C GLN A 524 8.73 18.20 14.00
N VAL A 525 9.53 18.28 15.05
CA VAL A 525 10.98 18.48 14.95
C VAL A 525 11.67 17.19 14.51
N GLU A 526 11.19 16.07 15.02
CA GLU A 526 11.66 14.72 14.75
C GLU A 526 11.49 14.37 13.28
N ALA A 527 10.27 14.55 12.75
CA ALA A 527 9.98 14.31 11.34
C ALA A 527 10.88 15.15 10.42
N PHE A 528 11.07 16.45 10.72
CA PHE A 528 11.97 17.31 9.96
C PHE A 528 13.44 16.86 10.05
N TYR A 529 13.90 16.49 11.25
CA TYR A 529 15.26 16.05 11.47
C TYR A 529 15.58 14.79 10.67
N TYR A 530 14.72 13.77 10.76
CA TYR A 530 14.94 12.50 10.06
C TYR A 530 14.74 12.61 8.55
N GLN A 531 13.85 13.49 8.08
CA GLN A 531 13.70 13.79 6.66
C GLN A 531 14.97 14.43 6.07
N HIS A 532 15.70 15.24 6.84
CA HIS A 532 16.89 15.95 6.40
C HIS A 532 18.17 15.48 7.11
N GLN A 533 18.21 14.22 7.53
CA GLN A 533 19.25 13.70 8.43
C GLN A 533 20.67 13.92 7.89
N ALA A 534 20.90 13.80 6.58
CA ALA A 534 22.22 14.07 5.99
C ALA A 534 22.74 15.46 6.30
N LEU A 535 21.87 16.46 6.22
CA LEU A 535 22.27 17.84 6.47
C LEU A 535 22.60 18.06 7.94
N PHE A 536 21.85 17.41 8.84
CA PHE A 536 22.13 17.44 10.27
C PHE A 536 23.44 16.74 10.63
N GLU A 537 23.71 15.56 10.06
CA GLU A 537 24.96 14.82 10.27
C GLU A 537 26.17 15.57 9.73
N ARG A 538 26.09 16.09 8.49
CA ARG A 538 27.17 16.91 7.91
C ARG A 538 27.45 18.19 8.70
N ALA A 539 26.44 18.73 9.36
CA ALA A 539 26.58 19.92 10.18
C ALA A 539 26.96 19.63 11.64
N ASP A 540 27.12 18.36 12.02
CA ASP A 540 27.35 17.88 13.39
C ASP A 540 26.30 18.41 14.40
N ILE A 541 25.03 18.36 13.99
CA ILE A 541 23.90 18.84 14.81
C ILE A 541 23.05 17.64 15.23
N SER A 542 23.06 17.31 16.52
CA SER A 542 22.19 16.27 17.06
C SER A 542 20.71 16.70 17.14
N LEU A 543 19.79 15.73 17.14
CA LEU A 543 18.37 15.97 17.37
C LEU A 543 18.11 16.71 18.70
N ALA A 544 18.86 16.36 19.75
CA ALA A 544 18.75 17.02 21.06
C ALA A 544 19.18 18.50 20.99
N ALA A 545 20.29 18.79 20.31
CA ALA A 545 20.77 20.15 20.08
C ALA A 545 19.75 20.96 19.26
N PHE A 546 19.21 20.36 18.20
CA PHE A 546 18.19 21.00 17.38
C PHE A 546 16.89 21.26 18.15
N ARG A 547 16.40 20.31 18.96
CA ARG A 547 15.23 20.50 19.83
C ARG A 547 15.42 21.68 20.80
N ARG A 548 16.60 21.80 21.43
CA ARG A 548 16.88 22.80 22.47
C ARG A 548 17.17 24.20 21.88
N SER A 549 17.97 24.26 20.82
CA SER A 549 18.55 25.50 20.30
C SER A 549 18.16 25.78 18.84
N ARG A 550 17.02 25.23 18.37
CA ARG A 550 16.52 25.36 16.98
C ARG A 550 16.69 26.77 16.41
N ARG A 551 16.21 27.79 17.12
CA ARG A 551 16.21 29.17 16.59
C ARG A 551 17.62 29.67 16.30
N GLN A 552 18.56 29.43 17.20
CA GLN A 552 19.97 29.82 17.02
C GLN A 552 20.61 29.04 15.87
N ILE A 553 20.36 27.73 15.79
CA ILE A 553 20.85 26.88 14.70
C ILE A 553 20.33 27.37 13.34
N LEU A 554 19.03 27.66 13.24
CA LEU A 554 18.45 28.19 12.00
C LEU A 554 18.94 29.61 11.66
N GLN A 555 19.39 30.41 12.64
CA GLN A 555 20.03 31.71 12.36
C GLN A 555 21.43 31.53 11.77
N GLN A 556 22.16 30.51 12.20
CA GLN A 556 23.53 30.23 11.75
C GLN A 556 23.56 29.40 10.45
N ARG A 557 22.49 28.67 10.14
CA ARG A 557 22.39 27.75 9.00
C ARG A 557 21.22 28.15 8.09
N PRO A 558 21.45 29.05 7.10
CA PRO A 558 20.37 29.55 6.24
C PRO A 558 19.71 28.47 5.39
N GLU A 559 20.46 27.44 4.99
CA GLU A 559 19.93 26.26 4.28
C GLU A 559 18.87 25.51 5.09
N LEU A 560 19.16 25.20 6.37
CA LEU A 560 18.21 24.56 7.29
C LEU A 560 17.04 25.49 7.61
N ALA A 561 17.28 26.80 7.68
CA ALA A 561 16.24 27.80 7.88
C ALA A 561 15.21 27.80 6.74
N ALA A 562 15.66 27.76 5.49
CA ALA A 562 14.79 27.72 4.33
C ALA A 562 13.96 26.43 4.27
N LEU A 563 14.58 25.28 4.55
CA LEU A 563 13.90 23.99 4.62
C LEU A 563 12.86 23.95 5.74
N TRP A 564 13.23 24.38 6.96
CA TRP A 564 12.30 24.45 8.09
C TRP A 564 11.14 25.42 7.82
N ALA A 565 11.42 26.58 7.23
CA ALA A 565 10.43 27.57 6.86
C ALA A 565 9.37 26.98 5.90
N THR A 566 9.84 26.25 4.88
CA THR A 566 8.99 25.57 3.89
C THR A 566 8.16 24.46 4.55
N TYR A 567 8.80 23.55 5.28
CA TYR A 567 8.17 22.43 5.97
C TYR A 567 7.10 22.91 6.98
N ALA A 568 7.48 23.82 7.88
CA ALA A 568 6.57 24.33 8.89
C ALA A 568 5.47 25.22 8.29
N GLY A 569 5.79 25.99 7.25
CA GLY A 569 4.84 26.80 6.51
C GLY A 569 3.74 25.95 5.87
N ARG A 570 4.11 24.82 5.26
CA ARG A 570 3.16 23.85 4.68
C ARG A 570 2.20 23.30 5.72
N ILE A 571 2.72 22.77 6.83
CA ILE A 571 1.89 22.19 7.91
C ILE A 571 0.99 23.26 8.56
N ASN A 572 1.51 24.48 8.76
CA ASN A 572 0.69 25.58 9.27
C ASN A 572 -0.45 25.95 8.32
N SER A 573 -0.21 25.90 7.00
CA SER A 573 -1.24 26.18 5.98
C SER A 573 -2.30 25.10 5.98
N LEU A 574 -1.90 23.82 6.09
CA LEU A 574 -2.84 22.71 6.26
C LEU A 574 -3.68 22.87 7.53
N ARG A 575 -3.06 23.25 8.65
CA ARG A 575 -3.79 23.52 9.90
C ARG A 575 -4.81 24.65 9.75
N ASP A 576 -4.44 25.73 9.07
CA ASP A 576 -5.34 26.86 8.80
C ASP A 576 -6.48 26.43 7.86
N CYS A 577 -6.20 25.56 6.87
CA CYS A 577 -7.21 24.96 6.00
C CYS A 577 -8.21 24.11 6.78
N VAL A 578 -7.73 23.17 7.60
CA VAL A 578 -8.57 22.30 8.42
C VAL A 578 -9.52 23.10 9.31
N ARG A 579 -9.06 24.23 9.88
CA ARG A 579 -9.90 25.11 10.72
C ARG A 579 -10.96 25.90 9.97
N ARG A 580 -10.82 26.04 8.65
CA ARG A 580 -11.74 26.79 7.79
C ARG A 580 -12.60 25.87 6.92
N SER A 581 -12.25 24.59 6.83
CA SER A 581 -12.98 23.61 6.02
C SER A 581 -14.26 23.15 6.72
N LEU A 582 -15.30 22.92 5.93
CA LEU A 582 -16.54 22.30 6.39
C LEU A 582 -16.37 20.79 6.64
N ASP A 583 -15.32 20.17 6.09
CA ASP A 583 -15.00 18.74 6.30
C ASP A 583 -14.58 18.44 7.75
N TYR A 584 -14.20 19.47 8.52
CA TYR A 584 -13.64 19.32 9.87
C TYR A 584 -14.31 20.26 10.89
N PRO A 585 -15.62 20.12 11.13
CA PRO A 585 -16.38 21.01 12.02
C PRO A 585 -15.84 21.04 13.46
N ASP A 586 -15.30 19.93 13.96
CA ASP A 586 -14.80 19.81 15.34
C ASP A 586 -13.36 20.34 15.52
N SER A 587 -12.76 20.91 14.47
CA SER A 587 -11.41 21.51 14.53
C SER A 587 -11.31 22.75 15.43
N GLY A 588 -12.45 23.26 15.93
CA GLY A 588 -12.57 24.40 16.83
C GLY A 588 -12.47 25.77 16.16
N GLY A 589 -12.46 25.82 14.83
CA GLY A 589 -12.50 27.04 14.04
C GLY A 589 -11.23 27.90 14.09
N VAL A 590 -11.26 29.07 13.45
CA VAL A 590 -10.07 29.93 13.27
C VAL A 590 -9.63 30.61 14.57
N ASN A 591 -10.56 30.87 15.51
CA ASN A 591 -10.30 31.65 16.72
C ASN A 591 -9.76 30.83 17.90
N THR A 592 -9.67 29.50 17.77
CA THR A 592 -9.17 28.65 18.87
C THR A 592 -7.64 28.55 18.91
N ARG A 593 -7.09 28.52 20.12
CA ARG A 593 -5.70 28.12 20.38
C ARG A 593 -5.55 26.63 20.64
N ARG A 594 -6.65 25.87 20.67
CA ARG A 594 -6.62 24.41 20.90
C ARG A 594 -5.83 23.71 19.79
N SER A 595 -5.02 22.75 20.20
CA SER A 595 -4.34 21.85 19.28
C SER A 595 -5.35 20.97 18.55
N ILE A 596 -5.10 20.71 17.27
CA ILE A 596 -5.93 19.81 16.47
C ILE A 596 -5.35 18.41 16.60
N SER A 597 -6.13 17.47 17.13
CA SER A 597 -5.73 16.06 17.24
C SER A 597 -5.83 15.38 15.88
N LEU A 598 -4.82 14.61 15.49
CA LEU A 598 -4.84 13.83 14.24
C LEU A 598 -5.95 12.78 14.27
N LYS A 599 -6.07 12.05 15.38
CA LYS A 599 -7.15 11.09 15.62
C LYS A 599 -8.55 11.69 15.43
N SER A 600 -8.76 12.93 15.90
CA SER A 600 -10.03 13.64 15.68
C SER A 600 -10.28 14.00 14.21
N LEU A 601 -9.24 14.32 13.45
CA LEU A 601 -9.36 14.56 12.00
C LEU A 601 -9.67 13.28 11.24
N PHE A 602 -8.96 12.18 11.56
CA PHE A 602 -9.25 10.88 10.96
C PHE A 602 -10.67 10.43 11.26
N ARG A 603 -11.17 10.59 12.49
CA ARG A 603 -12.56 10.29 12.84
C ARG A 603 -13.57 11.05 11.97
N GLN A 604 -13.40 12.36 11.82
CA GLN A 604 -14.28 13.19 10.98
C GLN A 604 -14.19 12.79 9.50
N ARG A 605 -12.97 12.52 9.02
CA ARG A 605 -12.74 12.05 7.64
C ARG A 605 -13.41 10.71 7.39
N CYS A 606 -13.25 9.73 8.28
CA CYS A 606 -13.88 8.41 8.17
C CYS A 606 -15.42 8.52 8.15
N ALA A 607 -16.01 9.39 8.97
CA ALA A 607 -17.45 9.61 8.97
C ALA A 607 -17.98 10.09 7.61
N GLY A 608 -17.20 10.87 6.86
CA GLY A 608 -17.57 11.29 5.50
C GLY A 608 -17.28 10.25 4.41
N LEU A 609 -16.52 9.19 4.71
CA LEU A 609 -16.14 8.13 3.77
C LEU A 609 -17.01 6.87 3.91
N ALA A 610 -17.65 6.67 5.06
CA ALA A 610 -18.51 5.51 5.30
C ALA A 610 -19.89 5.67 4.64
N LYS A 611 -20.52 4.55 4.31
CA LYS A 611 -21.95 4.52 3.98
C LYS A 611 -22.79 5.00 5.17
N ALA A 612 -24.04 5.39 4.91
CA ALA A 612 -24.96 5.83 5.96
C ALA A 612 -25.20 4.75 7.04
N ASP A 613 -25.16 3.48 6.64
CA ASP A 613 -25.28 2.29 7.48
C ASP A 613 -23.94 1.57 7.70
N GLY A 614 -22.83 2.16 7.23
CA GLY A 614 -21.49 1.61 7.37
C GLY A 614 -20.95 1.74 8.79
N ILE A 615 -20.07 0.81 9.17
CA ILE A 615 -19.52 0.75 10.51
C ILE A 615 -18.16 1.45 10.55
N VAL A 616 -18.07 2.47 11.41
CA VAL A 616 -16.81 3.13 11.77
C VAL A 616 -16.62 2.89 13.27
N PRO A 617 -15.97 1.77 13.68
CA PRO A 617 -15.64 1.56 15.08
C PRO A 617 -14.89 2.79 15.60
N GLN A 618 -15.07 3.14 16.87
CA GLN A 618 -14.39 4.32 17.43
C GLN A 618 -12.91 4.20 17.11
N VAL A 619 -12.46 5.07 16.18
CA VAL A 619 -11.09 5.17 15.71
C VAL A 619 -10.16 5.04 16.91
N LEU A 620 -9.26 4.06 16.88
CA LEU A 620 -8.47 3.64 18.03
C LEU A 620 -7.60 4.73 18.62
#